data_AF-A0A800EA41-F1
#
_entry.id   AF-A0A800EA41-F1
#
_cell.length_a   1.000
_cell.length_b   1.000
_cell.length_c   1.000
_cell.angle_alpha   90.00
_cell.angle_beta   90.00
_cell.angle_gamma   90.00
#
_symmetry.space_group_name_H-M   'P 1'
#
loop_
_entity.id
_entity.type
_entity.pdbx_description
1 polymer ?
#
loop_
_entity_poly.entity_id
_entity_poly.type
_entity_poly.pdbx_seq_one_letter_code
_entity_poly.pdbx_strand_id
1 'polypeptide(L)'
;DRMENNWQINNRHKVRNNAMHIILKTIKNISVQRPVPESSYNRVIKDLATNGVKIEIYQNLNKKPTKTYTIGNNTADHTGTYMLLENQEQPYIMHIIGFNGIMGPRYGLQGQEVNSIIWRDKNIFNLNAKEIISITLINERGQDSSFTIKNEDGNLLLFNPQKKEVKAPKEALFSYLNLFQNINCETFKQESVRGKLEESKKLYALIVAHQNGVDSLIIYQMRDKDRPKTEAEKYTVERMYATLNSGDVMLIQNYVFNKLLITIDELKGK
;
A
#
# COMPACT_ATOMS: atom_id res chain seq x y z
N ASP A 1 2.78 -10.55 -13.05
CA ASP A 1 3.95 -10.93 -13.88
C ASP A 1 5.27 -10.43 -13.30
N ARG A 2 6.40 -10.99 -13.74
CA ARG A 2 7.73 -10.46 -13.45
C ARG A 2 8.25 -9.71 -14.69
N MET A 3 8.47 -8.41 -14.56
CA MET A 3 8.99 -7.54 -15.61
C MET A 3 10.24 -6.82 -15.11
N GLU A 4 11.35 -6.90 -15.85
CA GLU A 4 12.62 -6.20 -15.54
C GLU A 4 13.03 -6.34 -14.06
N ASN A 5 13.02 -7.58 -13.55
CA ASN A 5 13.30 -7.93 -12.15
C ASN A 5 12.30 -7.45 -11.08
N ASN A 6 11.23 -6.76 -11.47
CA ASN A 6 10.17 -6.36 -10.56
C ASN A 6 8.90 -7.18 -10.78
N TRP A 7 8.14 -7.40 -9.70
CA TRP A 7 6.85 -8.05 -9.78
C TRP A 7 5.74 -7.01 -9.96
N GLN A 8 4.75 -7.33 -10.79
CA GLN A 8 3.62 -6.47 -11.07
C GLN A 8 2.27 -7.20 -10.94
N ILE A 9 1.28 -6.45 -10.48
CA ILE A 9 -0.13 -6.80 -10.44
C ILE A 9 -0.77 -6.26 -11.71
N ASN A 10 -1.38 -7.14 -12.50
CA ASN A 10 -2.12 -6.79 -13.72
C ASN A 10 -1.36 -5.84 -14.65
N ASN A 11 -0.03 -6.01 -14.77
CA ASN A 11 0.87 -5.16 -15.56
C ASN A 11 0.78 -3.64 -15.27
N ARG A 12 0.28 -3.27 -14.09
CA ARG A 12 0.01 -1.87 -13.73
C ARG A 12 0.69 -1.43 -12.45
N HIS A 13 0.68 -2.28 -11.42
CA HIS A 13 1.14 -1.88 -10.09
C HIS A 13 2.31 -2.73 -9.62
N LYS A 14 3.37 -2.06 -9.17
CA LYS A 14 4.51 -2.73 -8.55
C LYS A 14 4.09 -3.48 -7.29
N VAL A 15 4.62 -4.68 -7.11
CA VAL A 15 4.42 -5.53 -5.93
C VAL A 15 5.53 -5.27 -4.92
N ARG A 16 5.17 -5.20 -3.63
CA ARG A 16 6.13 -5.14 -2.52
C ARG A 16 6.92 -6.46 -2.45
N ASN A 17 8.24 -6.36 -2.44
CA ASN A 17 9.15 -7.53 -2.41
C ASN A 17 8.79 -8.56 -1.34
N ASN A 18 8.41 -8.11 -0.13
CA ASN A 18 8.00 -8.99 0.95
C ASN A 18 6.72 -9.79 0.63
N ALA A 19 5.72 -9.16 -0.03
CA ALA A 19 4.49 -9.87 -0.41
C ALA A 19 4.79 -11.01 -1.38
N MET A 20 5.61 -10.74 -2.40
CA MET A 20 6.00 -11.79 -3.34
C MET A 20 6.88 -12.87 -2.69
N HIS A 21 7.79 -12.48 -1.80
CA HIS A 21 8.59 -13.44 -1.03
C HIS A 21 7.69 -14.41 -0.24
N ILE A 22 6.64 -13.90 0.41
CA ILE A 22 5.68 -14.73 1.15
C ILE A 22 4.95 -15.69 0.22
N ILE A 23 4.46 -15.23 -0.94
CA ILE A 23 3.75 -16.08 -1.91
C ILE A 23 4.67 -17.19 -2.42
N LEU A 24 5.86 -16.85 -2.91
CA LEU A 24 6.81 -17.82 -3.45
C LEU A 24 7.30 -18.81 -2.39
N LYS A 25 7.57 -18.34 -1.16
CA LYS A 25 7.95 -19.21 -0.03
C LYS A 25 6.81 -20.14 0.35
N THR A 26 5.56 -19.67 0.29
CA THR A 26 4.38 -20.49 0.53
C THR A 26 4.29 -21.58 -0.53
N ILE A 27 4.31 -21.23 -1.82
CA ILE A 27 4.29 -22.19 -2.94
C ILE A 27 5.37 -23.26 -2.79
N LYS A 28 6.60 -22.86 -2.41
CA LYS A 28 7.74 -23.78 -2.20
C LYS A 28 7.51 -24.76 -1.06
N ASN A 29 6.86 -24.33 0.02
CA ASN A 29 6.84 -25.05 1.30
C ASN A 29 5.49 -25.70 1.63
N ILE A 30 4.44 -25.52 0.83
CA ILE A 30 3.17 -26.22 1.08
C ILE A 30 3.38 -27.74 1.00
N SER A 31 2.79 -28.48 1.93
CA SER A 31 2.88 -29.93 1.98
C SER A 31 1.53 -30.55 2.34
N VAL A 32 1.32 -31.78 1.90
CA VAL A 32 0.14 -32.57 2.26
C VAL A 32 0.21 -32.90 3.75
N GLN A 33 -0.83 -32.54 4.49
CA GLN A 33 -1.03 -33.01 5.87
C GLN A 33 -1.68 -34.39 5.86
N ARG A 34 -2.82 -34.51 5.18
CA ARG A 34 -3.60 -35.75 5.01
C ARG A 34 -4.65 -35.58 3.90
N PRO A 35 -5.15 -36.68 3.31
CA PRO A 35 -6.34 -36.61 2.45
C PRO A 35 -7.56 -36.12 3.22
N VAL A 36 -8.51 -35.52 2.51
CA VAL A 36 -9.82 -35.19 3.08
C VAL A 36 -10.57 -36.49 3.40
N PRO A 37 -11.11 -36.66 4.63
CA PRO A 37 -11.88 -37.84 5.00
C PRO A 37 -13.13 -38.02 4.13
N GLU A 38 -13.51 -39.27 3.85
CA GLU A 38 -14.70 -39.61 3.05
C GLU A 38 -15.97 -38.91 3.55
N SER A 39 -16.15 -38.86 4.87
CA SER A 39 -17.29 -38.20 5.53
C SER A 39 -17.43 -36.71 5.19
N SER A 40 -16.34 -36.05 4.79
CA SER A 40 -16.32 -34.63 4.40
C SER A 40 -16.09 -34.41 2.91
N TYR A 41 -15.85 -35.46 2.12
CA TYR A 41 -15.43 -35.36 0.72
C TYR A 41 -16.42 -34.55 -0.13
N ASN A 42 -17.69 -34.95 -0.18
CA ASN A 42 -18.72 -34.31 -1.00
C ASN A 42 -18.90 -32.82 -0.65
N ARG A 43 -18.84 -32.50 0.65
CA ARG A 43 -18.93 -31.12 1.12
C ARG A 43 -17.73 -30.29 0.67
N VAL A 44 -16.52 -30.82 0.80
CA VAL A 44 -15.27 -30.12 0.45
C VAL A 44 -15.13 -29.94 -1.05
N ILE A 45 -15.46 -30.95 -1.86
CA ILE A 45 -15.44 -30.82 -3.33
C ILE A 45 -16.44 -29.78 -3.81
N LYS A 46 -17.67 -29.79 -3.28
CA LYS A 46 -18.68 -28.78 -3.62
C LYS A 46 -18.20 -27.37 -3.25
N ASP A 47 -17.61 -27.23 -2.06
CA ASP A 47 -17.06 -25.95 -1.61
C ASP A 47 -15.90 -25.48 -2.48
N LEU A 48 -14.95 -26.33 -2.81
CA LEU A 48 -13.84 -26.01 -3.72
C LEU A 48 -14.33 -25.59 -5.11
N ALA A 49 -15.39 -26.22 -5.61
CA ALA A 49 -15.96 -25.88 -6.91
C ALA A 49 -16.70 -24.53 -6.91
N THR A 50 -17.36 -24.17 -5.80
CA THR A 50 -18.14 -22.93 -5.70
C THR A 50 -17.32 -21.74 -5.22
N ASN A 51 -16.46 -21.96 -4.23
CA ASN A 51 -15.80 -20.92 -3.43
C ASN A 51 -14.28 -20.95 -3.57
N GLY A 52 -13.74 -21.94 -4.28
CA GLY A 52 -12.31 -22.13 -4.40
C GLY A 52 -11.67 -21.07 -5.29
N VAL A 53 -10.47 -20.63 -4.90
CA VAL A 53 -9.65 -19.72 -5.68
C VAL A 53 -8.64 -20.55 -6.48
N LYS A 54 -8.72 -20.48 -7.81
CA LYS A 54 -7.78 -21.12 -8.73
C LYS A 54 -6.44 -20.38 -8.71
N ILE A 55 -5.35 -21.11 -8.50
CA ILE A 55 -3.98 -20.63 -8.58
C ILE A 55 -3.30 -21.29 -9.78
N GLU A 56 -2.75 -20.47 -10.66
CA GLU A 56 -2.00 -20.91 -11.83
C GLU A 56 -0.58 -20.36 -11.77
N ILE A 57 0.40 -21.25 -11.90
CA ILE A 57 1.82 -20.91 -11.83
C ILE A 57 2.43 -21.10 -13.21
N TYR A 58 2.91 -19.99 -13.78
CA TYR A 58 3.56 -19.96 -15.08
C TYR A 58 5.07 -19.84 -14.91
N GLN A 59 5.83 -20.59 -15.70
CA GLN A 59 7.30 -20.55 -15.71
C GLN A 59 7.81 -20.45 -17.14
N ASN A 60 9.04 -19.92 -17.29
CA ASN A 60 9.77 -19.86 -18.57
C ASN A 60 8.97 -19.23 -19.72
N LEU A 61 8.12 -18.22 -19.41
CA LEU A 61 7.27 -17.53 -20.38
C LEU A 61 6.29 -18.45 -21.15
N ASN A 62 5.99 -19.64 -20.60
CA ASN A 62 5.04 -20.56 -21.22
C ASN A 62 3.60 -20.02 -21.11
N LYS A 63 2.79 -20.25 -22.15
CA LYS A 63 1.37 -19.90 -22.18
C LYS A 63 0.51 -20.85 -21.35
N LYS A 64 1.00 -22.05 -21.03
CA LYS A 64 0.31 -23.02 -20.16
C LYS A 64 0.92 -22.99 -18.75
N PRO A 65 0.10 -23.09 -17.69
CA PRO A 65 0.62 -23.17 -16.34
C PRO A 65 1.41 -24.46 -16.14
N THR A 66 2.54 -24.38 -15.45
CA THR A 66 3.34 -25.53 -15.03
C THR A 66 2.68 -26.26 -13.86
N LYS A 67 1.93 -25.54 -13.05
CA LYS A 67 1.18 -26.11 -11.92
C LYS A 67 -0.08 -25.30 -11.66
N THR A 68 -1.16 -26.02 -11.42
CA THR A 68 -2.46 -25.43 -11.13
C THR A 68 -3.09 -26.17 -9.95
N TYR A 69 -3.67 -25.41 -9.03
CA TYR A 69 -4.45 -25.96 -7.93
C TYR A 69 -5.48 -24.96 -7.44
N THR A 70 -6.53 -25.46 -6.80
CA THR A 70 -7.59 -24.66 -6.18
C THR A 70 -7.37 -24.62 -4.68
N ILE A 71 -7.43 -23.43 -4.09
CA ILE A 71 -7.41 -23.20 -2.64
C ILE A 71 -8.84 -22.97 -2.17
N GLY A 72 -9.31 -23.75 -1.20
CA GLY A 72 -10.62 -23.60 -0.58
C GLY A 72 -10.57 -23.04 0.83
N ASN A 73 -11.63 -23.33 1.59
CA ASN A 73 -11.73 -22.95 2.99
C ASN A 73 -10.76 -23.72 3.90
N ASN A 74 -10.70 -23.27 5.15
CA ASN A 74 -9.87 -23.88 6.17
C ASN A 74 -10.57 -25.04 6.87
N THR A 75 -9.79 -25.91 7.49
CA THR A 75 -10.32 -26.89 8.44
C THR A 75 -10.93 -26.18 9.65
N ALA A 76 -11.88 -26.84 10.33
CA ALA A 76 -12.60 -26.24 11.46
C ALA A 76 -11.70 -25.89 12.65
N ASP A 77 -10.58 -26.61 12.80
CA ASP A 77 -9.54 -26.36 13.80
C ASP A 77 -8.49 -25.32 13.35
N HIS A 78 -8.63 -24.76 12.14
CA HIS A 78 -7.72 -23.79 11.53
C HIS A 78 -6.25 -24.26 11.40
N THR A 79 -6.00 -25.58 11.42
CA THR A 79 -4.65 -26.14 11.29
C THR A 79 -4.23 -26.46 9.85
N GLY A 80 -5.18 -26.42 8.90
CA GLY A 80 -4.90 -26.63 7.48
C GLY A 80 -5.92 -25.98 6.56
N THR A 81 -5.64 -26.06 5.26
CA THR A 81 -6.49 -25.53 4.20
C THR A 81 -6.81 -26.61 3.18
N TYR A 82 -8.07 -26.73 2.77
CA TYR A 82 -8.47 -27.67 1.72
C TYR A 82 -7.93 -27.20 0.37
N MET A 83 -7.27 -28.09 -0.37
CA MET A 83 -6.76 -27.80 -1.70
C MET A 83 -6.98 -28.99 -2.64
N LEU A 84 -7.16 -28.68 -3.93
CA LEU A 84 -7.30 -29.67 -4.99
C LEU A 84 -6.30 -29.36 -6.10
N LEU A 85 -5.46 -30.34 -6.43
CA LEU A 85 -4.55 -30.24 -7.58
C LEU A 85 -5.35 -30.43 -8.87
N GLU A 86 -5.04 -29.66 -9.92
CA GLU A 86 -5.71 -29.82 -11.22
C GLU A 86 -5.54 -31.24 -11.75
N ASN A 87 -6.60 -31.79 -12.36
CA ASN A 87 -6.69 -33.17 -12.85
C ASN A 87 -6.53 -34.25 -11.78
N GLN A 88 -6.80 -33.93 -10.51
CA GLN A 88 -6.93 -34.91 -9.43
C GLN A 88 -8.35 -34.88 -8.88
N GLU A 89 -8.85 -36.03 -8.42
CA GLU A 89 -10.18 -36.13 -7.81
C GLU A 89 -10.11 -35.93 -6.29
N GLN A 90 -9.05 -36.45 -5.65
CA GLN A 90 -8.88 -36.39 -4.21
C GLN A 90 -8.42 -35.01 -3.75
N PRO A 91 -9.20 -34.28 -2.91
CA PRO A 91 -8.71 -33.08 -2.24
C PRO A 91 -7.89 -33.46 -1.00
N TYR A 92 -6.98 -32.58 -0.63
CA TYR A 92 -6.09 -32.75 0.51
C TYR A 92 -6.20 -31.58 1.48
N ILE A 93 -5.95 -31.86 2.76
CA ILE A 93 -5.67 -30.83 3.74
C ILE A 93 -4.17 -30.51 3.63
N MET A 94 -3.86 -29.24 3.35
CA MET A 94 -2.50 -28.76 3.13
C MET A 94 -2.05 -27.88 4.31
N HIS A 95 -0.77 -27.98 4.67
CA HIS A 95 -0.13 -27.12 5.67
C HIS A 95 1.25 -26.63 5.20
N ILE A 96 1.94 -25.86 6.05
CA ILE A 96 3.39 -25.63 5.96
C ILE A 96 4.00 -26.22 7.24
N ILE A 97 5.02 -27.07 7.10
CA ILE A 97 5.69 -27.70 8.24
C ILE A 97 6.25 -26.62 9.18
N GLY A 98 5.97 -26.74 10.48
CA GLY A 98 6.39 -25.78 11.50
C GLY A 98 5.58 -24.48 11.51
N PHE A 99 4.47 -24.40 10.78
CA PHE A 99 3.57 -23.26 10.77
C PHE A 99 2.14 -23.68 11.13
N ASN A 100 1.64 -23.18 12.25
CA ASN A 100 0.26 -23.36 12.67
C ASN A 100 -0.59 -22.21 12.10
N GLY A 101 -1.23 -22.44 10.96
CA GLY A 101 -2.15 -21.47 10.38
C GLY A 101 -2.62 -21.81 8.98
N ILE A 102 -3.39 -20.88 8.42
CA ILE A 102 -4.13 -21.06 7.17
C ILE A 102 -3.39 -20.49 5.95
N MET A 103 -3.65 -21.05 4.77
CA MET A 103 -2.96 -20.66 3.54
C MET A 103 -3.52 -19.39 2.91
N GLY A 104 -4.84 -19.18 2.95
CA GLY A 104 -5.52 -18.09 2.22
C GLY A 104 -4.84 -16.71 2.33
N PRO A 105 -4.59 -16.18 3.55
CA PRO A 105 -3.94 -14.88 3.71
C PRO A 105 -2.54 -14.78 3.09
N ARG A 106 -1.80 -15.90 2.98
CA ARG A 106 -0.48 -15.95 2.34
C ARG A 106 -0.57 -15.78 0.82
N TYR A 107 -1.73 -16.09 0.24
CA TYR A 107 -2.10 -15.82 -1.15
C TYR A 107 -2.96 -14.57 -1.27
N GLY A 108 -2.99 -13.69 -0.27
CA GLY A 108 -3.80 -12.49 -0.27
C GLY A 108 -5.31 -12.69 -0.39
N LEU A 109 -5.80 -13.85 0.06
CA LEU A 109 -7.22 -14.09 0.18
C LEU A 109 -7.77 -13.42 1.44
N GLN A 110 -8.84 -12.67 1.27
CA GLN A 110 -9.67 -12.16 2.35
C GLN A 110 -11.02 -12.87 2.29
N GLY A 111 -11.16 -13.93 3.08
CA GLY A 111 -12.21 -14.92 2.85
C GLY A 111 -11.95 -15.65 1.54
N GLN A 112 -12.87 -15.54 0.59
CA GLN A 112 -12.81 -16.19 -0.72
C GLN A 112 -12.43 -15.20 -1.85
N GLU A 113 -12.19 -13.94 -1.53
CA GLU A 113 -11.84 -12.91 -2.50
C GLU A 113 -10.33 -12.65 -2.53
N VAL A 114 -9.78 -12.50 -3.73
CA VAL A 114 -8.39 -12.09 -3.92
C VAL A 114 -8.29 -10.58 -3.74
N ASN A 115 -7.70 -10.15 -2.63
CA ASN A 115 -7.45 -8.73 -2.38
C ASN A 115 -6.03 -8.36 -2.83
N SER A 116 -5.87 -8.07 -4.12
CA SER A 116 -4.56 -7.74 -4.70
C SER A 116 -3.94 -6.45 -4.16
N ILE A 117 -4.74 -5.54 -3.56
CA ILE A 117 -4.24 -4.28 -2.98
C ILE A 117 -3.17 -4.54 -1.91
N ILE A 118 -3.27 -5.65 -1.16
CA ILE A 118 -2.31 -5.94 -0.08
C ILE A 118 -0.90 -6.26 -0.62
N TRP A 119 -0.79 -6.63 -1.89
CA TRP A 119 0.48 -6.90 -2.56
C TRP A 119 1.12 -5.65 -3.13
N ARG A 120 0.38 -4.54 -3.26
CA ARG A 120 0.85 -3.35 -3.93
C ARG A 120 1.92 -2.62 -3.11
N ASP A 121 2.97 -2.15 -3.78
CA ASP A 121 3.99 -1.28 -3.19
C ASP A 121 3.32 0.00 -2.67
N LYS A 122 3.61 0.34 -1.42
CA LYS A 122 2.97 1.44 -0.67
C LYS A 122 3.81 2.71 -0.68
N ASN A 123 4.97 2.70 -1.33
CA ASN A 123 5.85 3.85 -1.37
C ASN A 123 5.21 5.01 -2.14
N ILE A 124 5.21 6.19 -1.52
CA ILE A 124 4.82 7.47 -2.12
C ILE A 124 6.08 8.24 -2.48
N PHE A 125 6.97 8.45 -1.50
CA PHE A 125 8.27 9.08 -1.72
C PHE A 125 9.39 8.19 -1.17
N ASN A 126 10.47 8.08 -1.94
CA ASN A 126 11.73 7.53 -1.49
C ASN A 126 12.87 8.32 -2.14
N LEU A 127 12.90 9.62 -1.85
CA LEU A 127 13.82 10.58 -2.48
C LEU A 127 14.99 10.86 -1.55
N ASN A 128 16.20 10.89 -2.09
CA ASN A 128 17.35 11.44 -1.37
C ASN A 128 17.29 12.97 -1.42
N ALA A 129 17.67 13.66 -0.34
CA ALA A 129 17.67 15.12 -0.31
C ALA A 129 18.46 15.77 -1.47
N LYS A 130 19.52 15.11 -1.94
CA LYS A 130 20.34 15.57 -3.09
C LYS A 130 19.62 15.50 -4.44
N GLU A 131 18.60 14.66 -4.56
CA GLU A 131 17.81 14.48 -5.78
C GLU A 131 16.65 15.49 -5.85
N ILE A 132 16.31 16.12 -4.72
CA ILE A 132 15.21 17.09 -4.62
C ILE A 132 15.69 18.46 -5.09
N ILE A 133 15.00 18.99 -6.09
CA ILE A 133 15.21 20.32 -6.67
C ILE A 133 14.35 21.35 -5.92
N SER A 134 13.09 21.02 -5.66
CA SER A 134 12.22 21.87 -4.84
C SER A 134 11.09 21.10 -4.18
N ILE A 135 10.61 21.64 -3.06
CA ILE A 135 9.39 21.19 -2.39
C ILE A 135 8.50 22.40 -2.19
N THR A 136 7.26 22.33 -2.67
CA THR A 136 6.21 23.31 -2.40
C THR A 136 5.12 22.65 -1.59
N LEU A 137 4.85 23.16 -0.40
CA LEU A 137 3.67 22.79 0.39
C LEU A 137 2.65 23.92 0.32
N ILE A 138 1.47 23.60 -0.21
CA ILE A 138 0.29 24.47 -0.23
C ILE A 138 -0.63 24.03 0.89
N ASN A 139 -0.91 24.94 1.83
CA ASN A 139 -1.87 24.72 2.91
C ASN A 139 -3.22 25.35 2.53
N GLU A 140 -4.18 24.52 2.16
CA GLU A 140 -5.53 24.93 1.72
C GLU A 140 -6.41 25.40 2.90
N ARG A 141 -5.94 25.23 4.14
CA ARG A 141 -6.65 25.68 5.35
C ARG A 141 -6.27 27.11 5.76
N GLY A 142 -5.13 27.61 5.28
CA GLY A 142 -4.59 28.92 5.61
C GLY A 142 -3.34 29.18 4.79
N GLN A 143 -3.44 30.03 3.77
CA GLN A 143 -2.40 30.22 2.76
C GLN A 143 -1.08 30.73 3.36
N ASP A 144 -1.13 31.49 4.46
CA ASP A 144 0.04 32.11 5.10
C ASP A 144 1.07 31.10 5.65
N SER A 145 0.69 29.83 5.79
CA SER A 145 1.59 28.76 6.21
C SER A 145 2.24 28.00 5.04
N SER A 146 1.85 28.28 3.80
CA SER A 146 2.43 27.64 2.61
C SER A 146 3.87 28.08 2.40
N PHE A 147 4.70 27.25 1.78
CA PHE A 147 6.09 27.59 1.51
C PHE A 147 6.65 26.82 0.32
N THR A 148 7.77 27.32 -0.20
CA THR A 148 8.60 26.60 -1.17
C THR A 148 10.05 26.56 -0.68
N ILE A 149 10.65 25.38 -0.65
CA ILE A 149 12.10 25.19 -0.50
C ILE A 149 12.67 24.93 -1.88
N LYS A 150 13.72 25.66 -2.26
CA LYS A 150 14.53 25.37 -3.45
C LYS A 150 15.91 24.90 -3.04
N ASN A 151 16.44 23.94 -3.78
CA ASN A 151 17.79 23.44 -3.64
C ASN A 151 18.59 23.83 -4.89
N GLU A 152 19.38 24.90 -4.76
CA GLU A 152 20.26 25.39 -5.81
C GLU A 152 21.68 24.86 -5.54
N ASP A 153 21.96 23.65 -6.03
CA ASP A 153 23.25 22.96 -5.87
C ASP A 153 23.74 22.87 -4.41
N GLY A 154 22.83 22.56 -3.48
CA GLY A 154 23.10 22.45 -2.05
C GLY A 154 22.86 23.74 -1.28
N ASN A 155 22.63 24.87 -1.96
CA ASN A 155 22.14 26.09 -1.32
C ASN A 155 20.62 26.03 -1.16
N LEU A 156 20.18 25.74 0.07
CA LEU A 156 18.76 25.67 0.41
C LEU A 156 18.20 27.07 0.68
N LEU A 157 17.17 27.44 -0.09
CA LEU A 157 16.47 28.72 0.01
C LEU A 157 14.98 28.47 0.35
N LEU A 158 14.44 29.24 1.28
CA LEU A 158 13.03 29.18 1.69
C LEU A 158 12.28 30.39 1.18
N PHE A 159 11.11 30.17 0.58
CA PHE A 159 10.22 31.20 0.06
C PHE A 159 8.84 31.09 0.71
N ASN A 160 8.25 32.25 1.01
CA ASN A 160 6.89 32.37 1.50
C ASN A 160 5.84 32.29 0.36
N PRO A 161 4.53 32.31 0.67
CA PRO A 161 3.47 32.24 -0.35
C PRO A 161 3.54 33.38 -1.38
N GLN A 162 4.06 34.54 -0.98
CA GLN A 162 4.26 35.71 -1.86
C GLN A 162 5.58 35.63 -2.66
N LYS A 163 6.24 34.47 -2.67
CA LYS A 163 7.52 34.20 -3.37
C LYS A 163 8.68 35.08 -2.89
N LYS A 164 8.60 35.62 -1.67
CA LYS A 164 9.71 36.34 -1.05
C LYS A 164 10.56 35.35 -0.27
N GLU A 165 11.87 35.46 -0.42
CA GLU A 165 12.82 34.68 0.36
C GLU A 165 12.71 35.03 1.85
N VAL A 166 12.77 34.02 2.70
CA VAL A 166 12.74 34.16 4.16
C VAL A 166 13.90 33.38 4.77
N LYS A 167 14.53 33.97 5.78
CA LYS A 167 15.63 33.30 6.51
C LYS A 167 15.11 32.09 7.29
N ALA A 168 15.81 30.97 7.16
CA ALA A 168 15.63 29.76 7.95
C ALA A 168 16.99 29.07 8.18
N PRO A 169 17.17 28.32 9.28
CA PRO A 169 18.38 27.51 9.49
C PRO A 169 18.54 26.47 8.38
N LYS A 170 19.73 26.39 7.77
CA LYS A 170 20.00 25.44 6.67
C LYS A 170 19.83 23.99 7.12
N GLU A 171 20.14 23.70 8.38
CA GLU A 171 19.98 22.40 9.01
C GLU A 171 18.51 21.99 9.09
N ALA A 172 17.61 22.93 9.37
CA ALA A 172 16.17 22.68 9.41
C ALA A 172 15.62 22.35 8.02
N LEU A 173 16.03 23.12 7.00
CA LEU A 173 15.65 22.85 5.61
C LEU A 173 16.18 21.49 5.13
N PHE A 174 17.44 21.18 5.43
CA PHE A 174 18.04 19.89 5.05
C PHE A 174 17.36 18.72 5.76
N SER A 175 17.06 18.87 7.05
CA SER A 175 16.32 17.87 7.84
C SER A 175 14.93 17.62 7.25
N TYR A 176 14.25 18.67 6.80
CA TYR A 176 12.95 18.56 6.14
C TYR A 176 13.02 17.81 4.80
N LEU A 177 14.02 18.07 3.96
CA LEU A 177 14.24 17.31 2.72
C LEU A 177 14.45 15.81 2.99
N ASN A 178 15.16 15.45 4.06
CA ASN A 178 15.37 14.04 4.44
C ASN A 178 14.09 13.31 4.86
N LEU A 179 13.01 14.03 5.22
CA LEU A 179 11.75 13.41 5.58
C LEU A 179 11.07 12.71 4.39
N PHE A 180 11.44 13.04 3.15
CA PHE A 180 10.90 12.45 1.92
C PHE A 180 11.49 11.07 1.60
N GLN A 181 12.38 10.58 2.45
CA GLN A 181 12.85 9.19 2.40
C GLN A 181 11.83 8.26 3.05
N ASN A 182 11.52 7.14 2.39
CA ASN A 182 10.65 6.08 2.93
C ASN A 182 9.24 6.53 3.38
N ILE A 183 8.61 7.45 2.66
CA ILE A 183 7.21 7.82 2.90
C ILE A 183 6.29 6.81 2.23
N ASN A 184 5.39 6.22 3.01
CA ASN A 184 4.48 5.17 2.55
C ASN A 184 3.02 5.50 2.91
N CYS A 185 2.08 5.08 2.07
CA CYS A 185 0.67 5.06 2.44
C CYS A 185 0.35 3.85 3.35
N GLU A 186 -0.79 3.91 4.05
CA GLU A 186 -1.28 2.76 4.83
C GLU A 186 -1.81 1.68 3.90
N THR A 187 -2.63 2.07 2.91
CA THR A 187 -3.20 1.18 1.90
C THR A 187 -3.76 1.99 0.73
N PHE A 188 -3.96 1.33 -0.41
CA PHE A 188 -4.81 1.87 -1.48
C PHE A 188 -6.28 1.57 -1.17
N LYS A 189 -7.16 2.37 -1.78
CA LYS A 189 -8.60 2.20 -1.76
C LYS A 189 -9.10 1.79 -3.14
N GLN A 190 -10.29 1.21 -3.16
CA GLN A 190 -10.99 0.92 -4.41
C GLN A 190 -11.40 2.23 -5.10
N GLU A 191 -11.54 2.19 -6.43
CA GLU A 191 -11.90 3.37 -7.23
C GLU A 191 -13.27 3.96 -6.83
N SER A 192 -14.17 3.16 -6.29
CA SER A 192 -15.47 3.61 -5.74
C SER A 192 -15.34 4.68 -4.65
N VAL A 193 -14.17 4.80 -4.00
CA VAL A 193 -13.90 5.84 -3.01
C VAL A 193 -13.59 7.19 -3.66
N ARG A 194 -13.21 7.24 -4.94
CA ARG A 194 -12.83 8.49 -5.62
C ARG A 194 -13.96 9.52 -5.66
N GLY A 195 -15.22 9.10 -5.83
CA GLY A 195 -16.36 10.03 -5.78
C GLY A 195 -16.43 10.80 -4.46
N LYS A 196 -16.00 10.21 -3.34
CA LYS A 196 -15.93 10.91 -2.04
C LYS A 196 -14.89 12.03 -2.00
N LEU A 197 -13.92 12.05 -2.92
CA LEU A 197 -12.92 13.11 -2.99
C LEU A 197 -13.47 14.38 -3.61
N GLU A 198 -14.49 14.28 -4.48
CA GLU A 198 -15.11 15.45 -5.12
C GLU A 198 -15.84 16.32 -4.09
N GLU A 199 -16.47 15.67 -3.11
CA GLU A 199 -17.16 16.32 -1.99
C GLU A 199 -16.20 16.65 -0.82
N SER A 200 -14.98 16.10 -0.84
CA SER A 200 -14.03 16.27 0.26
C SER A 200 -13.20 17.54 0.12
N LYS A 201 -13.04 18.24 1.24
CA LYS A 201 -12.16 19.40 1.34
C LYS A 201 -10.70 19.00 1.15
N LYS A 202 -10.01 19.62 0.18
CA LYS A 202 -8.55 19.58 0.07
C LYS A 202 -7.93 20.25 1.29
N LEU A 203 -6.96 19.58 1.89
CA LEU A 203 -6.24 20.07 3.08
C LEU A 203 -4.87 20.61 2.70
N TYR A 204 -4.14 19.86 1.87
CA TYR A 204 -2.78 20.20 1.46
C TYR A 204 -2.51 19.72 0.04
N ALA A 205 -1.62 20.41 -0.66
CA ALA A 205 -0.95 19.90 -1.84
C ALA A 205 0.56 20.00 -1.65
N LEU A 206 1.26 18.88 -1.85
CA LEU A 206 2.70 18.78 -1.72
C LEU A 206 3.29 18.45 -3.09
N ILE A 207 3.99 19.42 -3.67
CA ILE A 207 4.58 19.33 -5.00
C ILE A 207 6.09 19.21 -4.84
N VAL A 208 6.67 18.12 -5.30
CA VAL A 208 8.09 17.81 -5.15
C VAL A 208 8.71 17.71 -6.54
N ALA A 209 9.55 18.67 -6.91
CA ALA A 209 10.37 18.54 -8.10
C ALA A 209 11.69 17.86 -7.73
N HIS A 210 12.05 16.82 -8.47
CA HIS A 210 13.27 16.04 -8.29
C HIS A 210 13.89 15.70 -9.65
N GLN A 211 15.08 15.11 -9.65
CA GLN A 211 15.83 14.83 -10.89
C GLN A 211 15.08 13.96 -11.91
N ASN A 212 14.12 13.15 -11.47
CA ASN A 212 13.36 12.24 -12.33
C ASN A 212 11.97 12.79 -12.74
N GLY A 213 11.58 13.98 -12.29
CA GLY A 213 10.28 14.56 -12.62
C GLY A 213 9.68 15.42 -11.51
N VAL A 214 8.36 15.53 -11.54
CA VAL A 214 7.57 16.27 -10.54
C VAL A 214 6.46 15.38 -10.02
N ASP A 215 6.44 15.20 -8.72
CA ASP A 215 5.37 14.50 -8.02
C ASP A 215 4.44 15.50 -7.32
N SER A 216 3.13 15.25 -7.38
CA SER A 216 2.09 16.04 -6.73
C SER A 216 1.22 15.15 -5.86
N LEU A 217 1.34 15.31 -4.55
CA LEU A 217 0.51 14.64 -3.56
C LEU A 217 -0.58 15.59 -3.07
N ILE A 218 -1.83 15.28 -3.38
CA ILE A 218 -2.99 16.03 -2.89
C ILE A 218 -3.60 15.27 -1.72
N ILE A 219 -3.82 15.96 -0.60
CA ILE A 219 -4.35 15.39 0.63
C ILE A 219 -5.73 15.97 0.91
N TYR A 220 -6.67 15.10 1.24
CA TYR A 220 -8.08 15.38 1.41
C TYR A 220 -8.56 14.98 2.79
N GLN A 221 -9.55 15.71 3.27
CA GLN A 221 -10.21 15.43 4.53
C GLN A 221 -11.02 14.14 4.44
N MET A 222 -10.63 13.11 5.19
CA MET A 222 -11.39 11.86 5.21
C MET A 222 -12.67 11.95 6.05
N ARG A 223 -12.64 12.77 7.10
CA ARG A 223 -13.68 12.83 8.11
C ARG A 223 -14.05 14.29 8.38
N ASP A 224 -15.35 14.55 8.50
CA ASP A 224 -15.81 15.84 8.99
C ASP A 224 -15.30 16.10 10.42
N LYS A 225 -14.68 17.27 10.62
CA LYS A 225 -14.13 17.68 11.91
C LYS A 225 -15.24 18.11 12.87
N ASP A 226 -16.38 18.54 12.35
CA ASP A 226 -17.53 18.99 13.14
C ASP A 226 -18.37 17.80 13.66
N ARG A 227 -18.12 16.60 13.11
CA ARG A 227 -18.69 15.36 13.65
C ARG A 227 -17.96 14.98 14.96
N PRO A 228 -18.66 14.65 16.05
CA PRO A 228 -18.03 14.15 17.28
C PRO A 228 -17.33 12.80 17.08
N LYS A 229 -16.19 12.59 17.76
CA LYS A 229 -15.47 11.30 17.73
C LYS A 229 -16.26 10.28 18.55
N THR A 230 -16.45 9.08 18.00
CA THR A 230 -16.90 7.94 18.80
C THR A 230 -15.81 7.55 19.81
N GLU A 231 -16.16 6.83 20.87
CA GLU A 231 -15.19 6.36 21.87
C GLU A 231 -14.04 5.55 21.23
N ALA A 232 -14.36 4.68 20.27
CA ALA A 232 -13.35 3.92 19.53
C ALA A 232 -12.41 4.83 18.72
N GLU A 233 -12.92 5.93 18.15
CA GLU A 233 -12.12 6.85 17.34
C GLU A 233 -11.16 7.71 18.16
N LYS A 234 -11.44 7.94 19.45
CA LYS A 234 -10.58 8.74 20.35
C LYS A 234 -9.17 8.15 20.50
N TYR A 235 -9.06 6.82 20.42
CA TYR A 235 -7.80 6.09 20.61
C TYR A 235 -7.14 5.65 19.29
N THR A 236 -7.69 6.05 18.13
CA THR A 236 -7.16 5.64 16.83
C THR A 236 -6.39 6.75 16.15
N VAL A 237 -5.36 6.37 15.38
CA VAL A 237 -4.60 7.29 14.55
C VAL A 237 -5.53 7.91 13.51
N GLU A 238 -5.50 9.24 13.42
CA GLU A 238 -6.26 9.99 12.43
C GLU A 238 -5.77 9.66 11.01
N ARG A 239 -6.70 9.56 10.07
CA ARG A 239 -6.44 9.17 8.68
C ARG A 239 -6.97 10.22 7.72
N MET A 240 -6.31 10.34 6.58
CA MET A 240 -6.69 11.22 5.48
C MET A 240 -6.71 10.42 4.18
N TYR A 241 -7.43 10.94 3.18
CA TYR A 241 -7.29 10.43 1.83
C TYR A 241 -6.21 11.21 1.10
N ALA A 242 -5.54 10.57 0.14
CA ALA A 242 -4.58 11.25 -0.72
C ALA A 242 -4.56 10.65 -2.13
N THR A 243 -4.11 11.44 -3.09
CA THR A 243 -3.80 11.00 -4.45
C THR A 243 -2.41 11.50 -4.82
N LEU A 244 -1.62 10.64 -5.47
CA LEU A 244 -0.31 11.00 -6.02
C LEU A 244 -0.44 11.06 -7.54
N ASN A 245 -0.06 12.18 -8.15
CA ASN A 245 -0.08 12.39 -9.61
C ASN A 245 -1.43 12.06 -10.24
N SER A 246 -2.52 12.42 -9.57
CA SER A 246 -3.90 12.09 -9.98
C SER A 246 -4.17 10.58 -10.15
N GLY A 247 -3.36 9.74 -9.52
CA GLY A 247 -3.51 8.28 -9.49
C GLY A 247 -4.59 7.79 -8.54
N ASP A 248 -4.48 6.52 -8.16
CA ASP A 248 -5.48 5.85 -7.32
C ASP A 248 -5.55 6.45 -5.90
N VAL A 249 -6.72 6.34 -5.28
CA VAL A 249 -6.96 6.87 -3.93
C VAL A 249 -6.20 6.05 -2.89
N MET A 250 -5.50 6.74 -2.00
CA MET A 250 -4.75 6.17 -0.90
C MET A 250 -5.32 6.60 0.44
N LEU A 251 -5.10 5.74 1.43
CA LEU A 251 -5.27 6.07 2.84
C LEU A 251 -3.89 6.38 3.42
N ILE A 252 -3.76 7.54 4.04
CA ILE A 252 -2.55 7.97 4.73
C ILE A 252 -2.83 8.23 6.20
N GLN A 253 -1.82 8.02 7.04
CA GLN A 253 -1.93 8.23 8.48
C GLN A 253 -1.34 9.57 8.86
N ASN A 254 -2.05 10.30 9.72
CA ASN A 254 -1.61 11.59 10.21
C ASN A 254 -0.25 11.49 10.92
N TYR A 255 -0.01 10.39 11.67
CA TYR A 255 1.27 10.12 12.32
C TYR A 255 2.47 10.11 11.35
N VAL A 256 2.30 9.56 10.14
CA VAL A 256 3.38 9.50 9.14
C VAL A 256 3.55 10.83 8.41
N PHE A 257 2.45 11.54 8.16
CA PHE A 257 2.43 12.72 7.27
C PHE A 257 2.55 14.04 8.00
N ASN A 258 2.21 14.16 9.29
CA ASN A 258 2.31 15.42 10.04
C ASN A 258 3.70 16.06 9.97
N LYS A 259 4.76 15.25 9.95
CA LYS A 259 6.14 15.74 9.78
C LYS A 259 6.40 16.43 8.43
N LEU A 260 5.59 16.14 7.41
CA LEU A 260 5.63 16.78 6.09
C LEU A 260 4.65 17.95 5.99
N LEU A 261 3.64 18.01 6.86
CA LEU A 261 2.54 18.98 6.80
C LEU A 261 2.74 20.08 7.84
N ILE A 262 3.95 20.62 7.87
CA ILE A 262 4.38 21.67 8.79
C ILE A 262 4.10 23.07 8.22
N THR A 263 4.26 24.08 9.06
CA THR A 263 4.16 25.48 8.69
C THR A 263 5.52 26.08 8.32
N ILE A 264 5.48 27.18 7.59
CA ILE A 264 6.70 27.96 7.32
C ILE A 264 7.39 28.46 8.60
N ASP A 265 6.67 28.67 9.70
CA ASP A 265 7.25 29.16 10.95
C ASP A 265 8.05 28.08 11.70
N GLU A 266 7.59 26.83 11.66
CA GLU A 266 8.35 25.67 12.16
C GLU A 266 9.71 25.54 11.45
N LEU A 267 9.76 25.81 10.14
CA LEU A 267 11.03 25.82 9.38
C LEU A 267 11.95 26.98 9.75
N LYS A 268 11.40 28.11 10.23
CA LYS A 268 12.21 29.25 10.71
C LYS A 268 12.80 28.99 12.10
N GLY A 269 12.38 27.94 12.80
CA GLY A 269 12.77 27.65 14.17
C GLY A 269 12.17 28.62 15.19
N LYS A 270 10.94 29.11 14.94
CA LYS A 270 10.18 29.97 15.85
C LYS A 270 9.09 29.20 16.57
#